data_AF-A0A2E6TJK5-F1
#
_entry.id   AF-A0A2E6TJK5-F1
#
_cell.length_a   1.000
_cell.length_b   1.000
_cell.length_c   1.000
_cell.angle_alpha   90.00
_cell.angle_beta   90.00
_cell.angle_gamma   90.00
#
_symmetry.space_group_name_H-M   'P 1'
#
loop_
_entity.id
_entity.type
_entity.pdbx_description
1 polymer ?
#
loop_
_entity_poly.entity_id
_entity_poly.type
_entity_poly.pdbx_seq_one_letter_code
_entity_poly.pdbx_strand_id
1 'polypeptide(L)' 'MLNPFTMLKMLIGLPFLGIFLFCIYGFLSTYELTNLIERLPWQGLYGIIGLLSILAFLFLLKPKKHR' A
#
# COMPACT_ATOMS: atom_id res chain seq x y z
N MET A 1 -6.35 5.95 26.07
CA MET A 1 -5.58 7.03 25.40
C MET A 1 -4.56 6.41 24.48
N LEU A 2 -4.58 6.73 23.18
CA LEU A 2 -3.51 6.29 22.27
C LEU A 2 -2.21 6.98 22.67
N ASN A 3 -1.13 6.20 22.75
CA ASN A 3 0.20 6.73 23.02
C ASN A 3 0.60 7.70 21.88
N PRO A 4 1.11 8.92 22.13
CA PRO A 4 1.46 9.89 21.09
C PRO A 4 2.38 9.32 20.00
N PHE A 5 3.29 8.42 20.37
CA PHE A 5 4.12 7.69 19.42
C PHE A 5 3.34 6.80 18.45
N THR A 6 2.23 6.21 18.91
CA THR A 6 1.33 5.42 18.08
C THR A 6 0.54 6.32 17.12
N MET A 7 0.10 7.51 17.56
CA MET A 7 -0.59 8.46 16.68
C MET A 7 0.34 8.99 15.58
N LEU A 8 1.60 9.31 15.91
CA LEU A 8 2.58 9.72 14.91
C LEU A 8 2.86 8.61 13.88
N LYS A 9 3.00 7.37 14.34
CA LYS A 9 3.13 6.20 13.46
C LYS A 9 1.93 6.04 12.53
N MET A 10 0.71 6.18 13.04
CA MET A 10 -0.50 6.12 12.21
C MET A 10 -0.53 7.25 11.18
N LEU A 11 -0.15 8.47 11.56
CA LEU A 11 -0.11 9.62 10.65
C LEU A 11 0.90 9.41 9.51
N ILE A 12 2.10 8.89 9.82
CA ILE A 12 3.13 8.56 8.82
C ILE A 12 2.71 7.34 7.99
N GLY A 13 1.95 6.41 8.58
CA GLY A 13 1.42 5.23 7.89
C GLY A 13 0.30 5.56 6.90
N LEU A 14 -0.49 6.59 7.18
CA LEU A 14 -1.67 6.95 6.38
C LEU A 14 -1.37 7.16 4.88
N PRO A 15 -0.27 7.85 4.47
CA PRO A 15 0.15 7.92 3.07
C PRO A 15 0.36 6.55 2.42
N PHE A 16 0.99 5.59 3.11
CA PHE A 16 1.22 4.24 2.57
C PHE A 16 -0.10 3.50 2.37
N LEU A 17 -1.06 3.68 3.28
CA LEU A 17 -2.41 3.14 3.11
C LEU A 17 -3.12 3.78 1.90
N GLY A 18 -2.96 5.09 1.70
CA GLY A 18 -3.48 5.81 0.54
C GLY A 18 -2.91 5.30 -0.78
N ILE A 19 -1.59 5.12 -0.87
CA ILE A 19 -0.91 4.56 -2.04
C ILE A 19 -1.39 3.13 -2.32
N PHE A 20 -1.59 2.32 -1.26
CA PHE A 20 -2.10 0.96 -1.40
C PHE A 20 -3.51 0.94 -2.02
N LEU A 21 -4.42 1.77 -1.52
CA LEU A 21 -5.78 1.90 -2.07
C LEU A 21 -5.77 2.42 -3.51
N PHE A 22 -4.91 3.39 -3.81
CA PHE A 22 -4.71 3.88 -5.19
C PHE A 22 -4.24 2.76 -6.12
N CYS A 23 -3.30 1.92 -5.66
CA CYS A 23 -2.83 0.77 -6.44
C CYS A 23 -3.91 -0.29 -6.64
N ILE A 24 -4.75 -0.57 -5.64
CA ILE A 24 -5.91 -1.46 -5.81
C ILE A 24 -6.84 -0.91 -6.89
N TYR A 25 -7.19 0.37 -6.80
CA TYR A 25 -8.05 1.01 -7.79
C TYR A 25 -7.45 0.97 -9.19
N GLY A 26 -6.17 1.34 -9.33
CA GLY A 26 -5.44 1.28 -10.61
C GLY A 26 -5.33 -0.15 -11.15
N PHE A 27 -5.14 -1.15 -10.28
CA PHE A 27 -5.15 -2.55 -10.69
C PHE A 27 -6.52 -2.97 -11.22
N LEU A 28 -7.60 -2.59 -10.55
CA LEU A 28 -8.97 -2.87 -11.01
C LEU A 28 -9.26 -2.17 -12.35
N SER A 29 -8.83 -0.92 -12.53
CA SER A 29 -9.04 -0.20 -13.79
C SER A 29 -8.31 -0.85 -14.97
N THR A 30 -7.23 -1.61 -14.73
CA THR A 30 -6.59 -2.36 -15.81
C THR A 30 -7.49 -3.43 -16.46
N TYR A 31 -8.56 -3.87 -15.79
CA TYR A 31 -9.51 -4.83 -16.36
C TYR A 31 -10.38 -4.21 -17.46
N GLU A 32 -10.42 -2.88 -17.56
CA GLU A 32 -11.07 -2.19 -18.68
C GLU A 32 -10.26 -2.28 -19.97
N LEU A 33 -8.95 -2.61 -19.91
CA LEU A 33 -8.15 -2.82 -21.11
C LEU A 33 -8.48 -4.17 -21.76
N THR A 34 -8.86 -4.12 -23.03
CA THR A 34 -9.18 -5.30 -23.85
C THR A 34 -7.94 -6.16 -24.15
N ASN A 35 -6.78 -5.53 -24.31
CA ASN A 35 -5.54 -6.21 -24.70
C ASN A 35 -4.77 -6.73 -23.48
N LEU A 36 -4.58 -8.05 -23.41
CA LEU A 36 -3.83 -8.69 -22.32
C LEU A 36 -2.38 -8.20 -22.23
N ILE A 37 -1.74 -7.97 -23.38
CA ILE A 37 -0.34 -7.54 -23.48
C ILE A 37 -0.15 -6.15 -22.86
N GLU A 38 -1.12 -5.25 -23.06
CA GLU A 38 -1.08 -3.90 -22.49
C GLU A 38 -1.45 -3.90 -21.01
N ARG A 39 -2.33 -4.82 -20.60
CA ARG A 39 -2.81 -4.95 -19.22
C ARG A 39 -1.78 -5.51 -18.25
N LEU A 40 -1.04 -6.55 -18.63
CA LEU A 40 -0.08 -7.27 -17.78
C LEU A 40 0.97 -6.36 -17.11
N PRO A 41 1.64 -5.45 -17.83
CA PRO A 41 2.61 -4.53 -17.24
C PRO A 41 2.00 -3.62 -16.16
N TRP A 42 0.82 -3.06 -16.40
CA TRP A 42 0.12 -2.20 -15.44
C TRP A 42 -0.32 -2.97 -14.20
N GLN A 43 -0.86 -4.18 -14.39
CA GLN A 43 -1.20 -5.08 -13.28
C GLN A 43 0.00 -5.43 -12.43
N GLY A 44 1.13 -5.75 -13.06
CA GLY A 44 2.39 -5.99 -12.36
C GLY A 44 2.85 -4.76 -11.58
N LEU A 45 2.81 -3.59 -12.20
CA LEU A 45 3.23 -2.34 -11.57
C LEU A 45 2.38 -1.99 -10.35
N TYR A 46 1.06 -1.94 -10.50
CA TYR A 46 0.14 -1.66 -9.39
C TYR A 46 0.20 -2.73 -8.32
N GLY A 47 0.32 -4.01 -8.70
CA GLY A 47 0.47 -5.12 -7.76
C GLY A 47 1.73 -5.00 -6.91
N ILE A 48 2.89 -4.77 -7.53
CA ILE A 48 4.18 -4.65 -6.82
C ILE A 48 4.20 -3.42 -5.92
N ILE A 49 3.80 -2.25 -6.44
CA ILE A 49 3.80 -1.00 -5.66
C ILE A 49 2.82 -1.10 -4.50
N GLY A 50 1.62 -1.64 -4.73
CA GLY A 50 0.63 -1.88 -3.68
C GLY A 50 1.18 -2.79 -2.58
N LEU A 51 1.80 -3.90 -2.96
CA LEU A 51 2.41 -4.85 -2.02
C LEU A 51 3.52 -4.20 -1.18
N LEU A 52 4.42 -3.45 -1.81
CA LEU A 52 5.49 -2.72 -1.09
C LEU A 52 4.91 -1.68 -0.13
N SER A 53 3.86 -0.97 -0.54
CA SER A 53 3.22 0.06 0.28
C SER A 53 2.57 -0.54 1.54
N ILE A 54 1.84 -1.64 1.41
CA ILE A 54 1.21 -2.28 2.58
C ILE A 54 2.26 -2.92 3.50
N LEU A 55 3.34 -3.48 2.96
CA LEU A 55 4.45 -3.99 3.77
C LEU A 55 5.14 -2.88 4.57
N ALA A 56 5.36 -1.71 3.96
CA ALA A 56 5.92 -0.56 4.65
C ALA A 56 4.99 -0.07 5.78
N PHE A 57 3.68 -0.02 5.52
CA PHE A 57 2.67 0.32 6.53
C PHE A 57 2.70 -0.65 7.72
N LEU A 58 2.68 -1.96 7.46
CA LEU A 58 2.71 -3.00 8.49
C LEU A 58 4.03 -2.99 9.28
N PHE A 59 5.16 -2.75 8.61
CA PHE A 59 6.46 -2.61 9.27
C PHE A 59 6.49 -1.41 10.23
N LEU A 60 5.89 -0.30 9.83
CA LEU A 60 5.84 0.93 10.63
C LEU A 60 4.95 0.78 11.87
N LEU A 61 3.84 0.03 11.74
CA LEU A 61 2.95 -0.32 12.84
C LEU A 61 3.50 -1.40 13.77
N LYS A 62 4.54 -2.14 13.36
CA LYS A 62 5.12 -3.21 14.17
C LYS A 62 5.58 -2.63 15.52
N PRO A 63 5.13 -3.17 16.66
CA PRO A 63 5.56 -2.70 17.96
C PRO A 63 7.06 -2.99 18.09
N LYS A 64 7.84 -1.96 18.46
CA LYS A 64 9.27 -2.12 18.75
C LYS A 64 9.34 -3.07 19.95
N LYS A 65 9.85 -4.29 19.76
CA LYS A 65 10.10 -5.22 20.86
C LYS A 65 11.22 -4.60 21.71
N HIS A 66 10.87 -3.95 22.81
CA HIS A 66 11.83 -3.55 23.85
C HIS A 66 12.47 -4.86 24.35
N ARG A 67 13.76 -5.03 24.09
CA ARG A 67 14.60 -6.00 24.76
C ARG A 67 15.58 -5.21 25.60
#